data_AF-A0A0J9W6F0-F1
#
_entry.id   AF-A0A0J9W6F0-F1
#
_cell.length_a   1.000
_cell.length_b   1.000
_cell.length_c   1.000
_cell.angle_alpha   90.00
_cell.angle_beta   90.00
_cell.angle_gamma   90.00
#
_symmetry.space_group_name_H-M   'P 1'
#
loop_
_entity.id
_entity.type
_entity.pdbx_description
1 polymer ?
#
loop_
_entity_poly.entity_id
_entity_poly.type
_entity_poly.pdbx_seq_one_letter_code
_entity_poly.pdbx_strand_id
1 'polypeptide(L)' 'MAEKITIEELLARNKTVMTSHKPEPTFQFLAENQVAVAKTLVVACADPRSDPSYILGLNFGEAGILRNVGVK' A
#
# COMPACT_ATOMS: atom_id res chain seq x y z
N MET A 1 2.32 13.03 25.62
CA MET A 1 1.41 12.27 24.75
C MET A 1 1.37 12.98 23.42
N ALA A 2 1.65 12.30 22.31
CA ALA A 2 1.47 12.91 21.00
C ALA A 2 -0.02 13.24 20.83
N GLU A 3 -0.31 14.47 20.41
CA GLU A 3 -1.66 14.93 20.18
C GLU A 3 -2.33 14.06 19.11
N LYS A 4 -3.61 13.72 19.29
CA LYS A 4 -4.32 12.88 18.34
C LYS A 4 -4.47 13.66 17.03
N ILE A 5 -3.90 13.12 15.96
CA ILE A 5 -4.09 13.64 14.61
C ILE A 5 -5.59 13.78 14.29
N THR A 6 -5.98 14.91 13.71
CA THR A 6 -7.37 15.14 13.32
C THR A 6 -7.66 14.66 11.90
N ILE A 7 -8.94 14.54 11.56
CA ILE A 7 -9.36 14.16 10.20
C ILE A 7 -8.94 15.25 9.21
N GLU A 8 -9.04 16.52 9.60
CA GLU A 8 -8.68 17.66 8.78
C GLU A 8 -7.19 17.65 8.43
N GLU A 9 -6.33 17.28 9.39
CA GLU A 9 -4.90 17.13 9.15
C GLU A 9 -4.59 15.97 8.19
N LEU A 10 -5.30 14.85 8.29
CA LEU A 10 -5.18 13.74 7.35
C LEU A 10 -5.59 14.17 5.93
N LEU A 11 -6.70 14.91 5.80
CA LEU A 11 -7.16 15.44 4.53
C LEU A 11 -6.18 16.44 3.93
N ALA A 12 -5.57 17.31 4.76
CA ALA A 12 -4.53 18.24 4.31
C ALA A 12 -3.31 17.50 3.77
N ARG A 13 -2.82 16.46 4.48
CA ARG A 13 -1.70 15.63 4.01
C ARG A 13 -2.03 14.90 2.71
N ASN A 14 -3.24 14.36 2.59
CA ASN A 14 -3.68 13.71 1.37
C ASN A 14 -3.64 14.67 0.17
N LYS A 15 -4.13 15.91 0.33
CA LYS A 15 -4.06 16.94 -0.72
C LYS A 15 -2.62 17.21 -1.18
N THR A 16 -1.67 17.26 -0.26
CA THR A 16 -0.24 17.42 -0.60
C THR A 16 0.27 16.24 -1.41
N VAL A 17 0.01 15.00 -0.98
CA VAL A 17 0.43 13.79 -1.71
C VAL A 17 -0.16 13.76 -3.12
N MET A 18 -1.43 14.13 -3.28
CA MET A 18 -2.13 14.16 -4.56
C MET A 18 -1.51 15.09 -5.60
N THR A 19 -0.76 16.11 -5.19
CA THR A 19 -0.04 16.98 -6.15
C THR A 19 1.10 16.26 -6.88
N SER A 20 1.67 15.24 -6.25
CA SER A 20 2.82 14.47 -6.74
C SER A 20 2.47 13.04 -7.13
N HIS A 21 1.27 12.56 -6.76
CA HIS A 21 0.85 11.20 -6.99
C HIS A 21 0.69 10.93 -8.49
N LYS A 22 1.38 9.90 -8.98
CA LYS A 22 1.15 9.32 -10.30
C LYS A 22 0.44 7.99 -10.09
N PRO A 23 -0.73 7.78 -10.71
CA PRO A 23 -1.42 6.51 -10.58
C PRO A 23 -0.57 5.40 -11.19
N GLU A 24 -0.50 4.28 -10.47
CA GLU A 24 0.13 3.08 -10.98
C GLU A 24 -0.69 2.49 -12.14
N PRO A 25 -0.06 1.77 -13.09
CA PRO A 25 -0.74 1.25 -14.26
C PRO A 25 -1.89 0.29 -13.89
N THR A 26 -2.92 0.28 -14.72
CA THR A 26 -4.07 -0.62 -14.56
C THR A 26 -3.68 -2.06 -14.83
N PHE A 27 -4.41 -3.04 -14.26
CA PHE A 27 -4.20 -4.45 -14.58
C PHE A 27 -4.33 -4.75 -16.07
N GLN A 28 -5.20 -4.04 -16.78
CA GLN A 28 -5.33 -4.17 -18.24
C GLN A 28 -4.04 -3.74 -18.94
N PHE A 29 -3.48 -2.59 -18.58
CA PHE A 29 -2.20 -2.12 -19.13
C PHE A 29 -1.08 -3.11 -18.85
N LEU A 30 -1.01 -3.66 -17.63
CA LEU A 30 0.00 -4.66 -17.26
C LEU A 30 -0.11 -5.92 -18.13
N ALA A 31 -1.33 -6.40 -18.35
CA ALA A 31 -1.59 -7.57 -19.20
C ALA A 31 -1.22 -7.32 -20.67
N GLU A 32 -1.60 -6.17 -21.22
CA GLU A 32 -1.31 -5.78 -22.61
C GLU A 32 0.19 -5.60 -22.87
N ASN A 33 0.92 -5.10 -21.87
CA ASN A 33 2.36 -4.85 -21.96
C ASN A 33 3.22 -6.01 -21.41
N GLN A 34 2.60 -7.17 -21.13
CA GLN A 34 3.26 -8.38 -20.61
C GLN A 34 4.12 -8.10 -19.36
N VAL A 35 3.71 -7.14 -18.54
CA VAL A 35 4.39 -6.81 -17.29
C VAL A 35 4.07 -7.90 -16.28
N ALA A 36 5.12 -8.47 -15.66
CA ALA A 36 4.95 -9.50 -14.67
C ALA A 36 4.19 -8.95 -13.45
N VAL A 37 3.05 -9.58 -13.14
CA VAL A 37 2.26 -9.28 -11.94
C VAL A 37 2.59 -10.24 -10.80
N ALA A 38 2.36 -9.78 -9.58
CA ALA A 38 2.58 -10.51 -8.34
C ALA A 38 2.01 -11.93 -8.40
N LYS A 39 2.86 -12.91 -8.12
CA LYS A 39 2.46 -14.32 -7.90
C LYS A 39 2.44 -14.69 -6.42
N THR A 40 2.89 -13.78 -5.57
CA THR A 40 3.02 -13.98 -4.13
C THR A 40 1.94 -13.20 -3.39
N LEU A 41 1.26 -13.86 -2.45
CA LEU A 41 0.34 -13.23 -1.52
C LEU A 41 0.98 -13.18 -0.13
N VAL A 42 1.16 -11.98 0.41
CA VAL A 42 1.64 -11.76 1.78
C VAL A 42 0.43 -11.59 2.70
N VAL A 43 0.27 -12.52 3.63
CA VAL A 43 -0.74 -12.43 4.70
C VAL A 43 -0.06 -11.90 5.96
N ALA A 44 -0.43 -10.70 6.40
CA ALA A 44 0.23 -10.00 7.51
C ALA A 44 -0.76 -9.45 8.54
N CYS A 45 -0.29 -9.20 9.76
CA CYS A 45 -1.16 -8.65 10.80
C CYS A 45 -1.63 -7.23 10.45
N ALA A 46 -2.83 -6.87 10.86
CA ALA A 46 -3.37 -5.51 10.81
C ALA A 46 -2.64 -4.55 11.76
N ASP A 47 -1.73 -5.04 12.59
CA ASP A 47 -0.86 -4.23 13.44
C ASP A 47 -0.05 -3.21 12.59
N PRO A 48 -0.12 -1.90 12.88
CA PRO A 48 0.58 -0.86 12.11
C PRO A 48 2.09 -1.05 12.03
N ARG A 49 2.70 -1.76 12.99
CA ARG A 49 4.14 -2.04 13.03
C ARG A 49 4.55 -3.13 12.04
N SER A 50 3.58 -3.85 11.48
CA SER A 50 3.78 -4.98 10.57
C SER A 50 3.33 -4.63 9.15
N ASP A 51 3.71 -3.47 8.63
CA ASP A 51 3.45 -3.12 7.23
C ASP A 51 4.41 -3.88 6.29
N PRO A 52 3.92 -4.86 5.53
CA PRO A 52 4.79 -5.67 4.68
C PRO A 52 5.39 -4.89 3.51
N SER A 53 4.72 -3.85 3.00
CA SER A 53 5.27 -3.01 1.92
C SER A 53 6.57 -2.35 2.35
N TYR A 54 6.59 -1.83 3.59
CA TYR A 54 7.76 -1.21 4.18
C TYR A 54 8.83 -2.24 4.57
N ILE A 55 8.45 -3.31 5.28
CA ILE A 55 9.40 -4.28 5.83
C ILE A 55 10.12 -5.07 4.72
N LEU A 56 9.40 -5.41 3.65
CA LEU A 56 9.94 -6.19 2.54
C LEU A 56 10.47 -5.33 1.38
N GLY A 57 10.29 -4.00 1.45
CA GLY A 57 10.72 -3.08 0.40
C GLY A 57 10.03 -3.32 -0.95
N LEU A 58 8.72 -3.60 -0.92
CA LEU A 58 7.97 -3.99 -2.11
C LEU A 58 7.71 -2.78 -3.03
N ASN A 59 7.93 -2.99 -4.32
CA ASN A 59 7.47 -2.12 -5.40
C ASN A 59 6.05 -2.52 -5.83
N PHE A 60 5.40 -1.64 -6.59
CA PHE A 60 4.09 -1.91 -7.15
C PHE A 60 4.12 -3.20 -8.00
N GLY A 61 3.15 -4.09 -7.76
CA GLY A 61 2.99 -5.32 -8.53
C GLY A 61 3.88 -6.49 -8.09
N GLU A 62 4.72 -6.36 -7.05
CA GLU A 62 5.59 -7.48 -6.61
C GLU A 62 4.88 -8.49 -5.70
N ALA A 63 3.92 -8.03 -4.88
CA ALA A 63 3.10 -8.91 -4.04
C ALA A 63 1.67 -8.37 -3.86
N GLY A 64 0.70 -9.29 -3.75
CA GLY A 64 -0.59 -8.98 -3.16
C GLY A 64 -0.47 -8.97 -1.63
N ILE A 65 -1.16 -8.06 -0.95
CA ILE A 65 -1.10 -7.94 0.52
C ILE A 65 -2.51 -8.09 1.10
N LEU A 66 -2.69 -9.04 2.03
CA LEU A 66 -3.91 -9.21 2.81
C LEU A 66 -3.57 -9.02 4.30
N ARG A 67 -4.30 -8.14 4.97
CA ARG A 67 -4.06 -7.83 6.40
C ARG A 67 -5.28 -8.09 7.26
N ASN A 68 -5.13 -8.88 8.32
CA ASN A 68 -6.19 -9.19 9.29
C ASN A 68 -5.68 -9.19 10.73
N VAL A 69 -6.58 -9.27 11.72
CA VAL A 69 -6.19 -9.33 13.13
C VAL A 69 -5.71 -10.73 13.49
N GLY A 70 -4.51 -10.81 14.05
CA GLY A 70 -4.02 -12.03 14.71
C GLY A 70 -3.65 -13.15 13.76
N VAL A 71 -3.18 -12.81 12.54
CA VAL A 71 -2.68 -13.77 11.54
C VAL A 71 -1.89 -14.88 12.25
N LYS A 72 -2.49 -16.06 12.25
CA LYS A 72 -1.94 -17.32 12.71
C LYS A 72 -2.14 -18.34 11.61
#